data_AF-A0A2U8GRT5-F1
#
_entry.id   AF-A0A2U8GRT5-F1
#
_cell.length_a   1.000
_cell.length_b   1.000
_cell.length_c   1.000
_cell.angle_alpha   90.00
_cell.angle_beta   90.00
_cell.angle_gamma   90.00
#
_symmetry.space_group_name_H-M   'P 1'
#
loop_
_entity.id
_entity.type
_entity.pdbx_description
1 polymer ?
#
loop_
_entity_poly.entity_id
_entity_poly.type
_entity_poly.pdbx_seq_one_letter_code
_entity_poly.pdbx_strand_id
1 'polypeptide(L)'
;MKAPPWNVLVFPAGTEVGLEIFRSLEHCKEVRLFGASAAVVNHGPCVFARYRELPSIDHADALDALKALIEAWEIDFIFPANPLVMDFLDEHRSEIPCAVVMPASATFNIVRSKSASYKHLAQQLPVPELHDAERIDRFPVYLKPDRLYGSQGGQRLDSRHALAAAGSLEGMLLCEYLPGDEYTVDCFSSSTGQLLFAGPRTRERIRMGTSMHSREPDSETHAALLAHAQQIHDALDLTGPWFFQMKRDAQGTLKLLEIDPRIAGTMAFHRVQGINFPLLGLLDKAGMSVRILRNPYRQYSIDRALTNRYRLDLRYSTVYVDWDDTLVIKEALNTQMLQFLYQCINQGKRIVLLSKSLAADKEALLARWRLQSLFDEIHWLREDESKSDYIYETNAIFIDDSFTQREEVSTRLGILTFDPSMVEILLDDRGH
;
A
#
# COMPACT_ATOMS: atom_id res chain seq x y z
N MET A 1 -8.00 -18.20 -20.02
CA MET A 1 -8.60 -17.62 -18.80
C MET A 1 -9.84 -16.83 -19.18
N LYS A 2 -10.72 -16.59 -18.20
CA LYS A 2 -11.88 -15.69 -18.32
C LYS A 2 -11.43 -14.29 -18.78
N ALA A 3 -12.24 -13.62 -19.59
CA ALA A 3 -12.02 -12.21 -19.95
C ALA A 3 -12.32 -11.28 -18.76
N PRO A 4 -11.68 -10.10 -18.67
CA PRO A 4 -11.97 -9.14 -17.60
C PRO A 4 -13.42 -8.63 -17.65
N PRO A 5 -13.98 -8.15 -16.53
CA PRO A 5 -13.29 -7.89 -15.26
C PRO A 5 -13.01 -9.16 -14.45
N TRP A 6 -11.82 -9.23 -13.86
CA TRP A 6 -11.39 -10.32 -12.99
C TRP A 6 -11.67 -10.00 -11.52
N ASN A 7 -12.16 -11.00 -10.78
CA ASN A 7 -12.30 -10.90 -9.34
C ASN A 7 -10.93 -11.24 -8.69
N VAL A 8 -10.30 -10.25 -8.07
CA VAL A 8 -8.95 -10.36 -7.48
C VAL A 8 -9.03 -10.27 -5.97
N LEU A 9 -8.61 -11.32 -5.29
CA LEU A 9 -8.50 -11.38 -3.84
C LEU A 9 -7.11 -10.96 -3.37
N VAL A 10 -7.01 -9.85 -2.63
CA VAL A 10 -5.80 -9.45 -1.94
C VAL A 10 -5.76 -10.13 -0.57
N PHE A 11 -4.74 -10.95 -0.33
CA PHE A 11 -4.65 -11.78 0.88
C PHE A 11 -3.23 -11.80 1.49
N PRO A 12 -3.02 -11.26 2.70
CA PRO A 12 -3.95 -10.49 3.51
C PRO A 12 -4.11 -9.03 3.03
N ALA A 13 -5.33 -8.51 3.04
CA ALA A 13 -5.68 -7.18 2.56
C ALA A 13 -5.12 -6.01 3.41
N GLY A 14 -5.04 -6.17 4.73
CA GLY A 14 -4.73 -5.06 5.65
C GLY A 14 -3.25 -4.72 5.83
N THR A 15 -2.33 -5.40 5.14
CA THR A 15 -0.87 -5.13 5.25
C THR A 15 -0.47 -3.96 4.36
N GLU A 16 0.68 -3.33 4.64
CA GLU A 16 1.24 -2.29 3.76
C GLU A 16 1.38 -2.74 2.29
N VAL A 17 1.66 -4.02 2.08
CA VAL A 17 1.70 -4.63 0.75
C VAL A 17 0.31 -4.73 0.15
N GLY A 18 -0.69 -5.20 0.93
CA GLY A 18 -2.08 -5.29 0.50
C GLY A 18 -2.69 -3.94 0.14
N LEU A 19 -2.38 -2.89 0.92
CA LEU A 19 -2.80 -1.52 0.66
C LEU A 19 -2.14 -0.95 -0.60
N GLU A 20 -0.90 -1.31 -0.90
CA GLU A 20 -0.26 -0.90 -2.16
C GLU A 20 -0.83 -1.63 -3.37
N ILE A 21 -1.18 -2.91 -3.24
CA ILE A 21 -1.92 -3.65 -4.27
C ILE A 21 -3.28 -3.00 -4.52
N PHE A 22 -4.01 -2.63 -3.47
CA PHE A 22 -5.29 -1.92 -3.59
C PHE A 22 -5.16 -0.62 -4.38
N ARG A 23 -4.25 0.29 -3.94
CA ARG A 23 -4.00 1.58 -4.61
C ARG A 23 -3.56 1.45 -6.07
N SER A 24 -3.00 0.30 -6.42
CA SER A 24 -2.57 0.01 -7.78
C SER A 24 -3.72 -0.45 -8.68
N LEU A 25 -4.79 -1.00 -8.11
CA LEU A 25 -5.82 -1.73 -8.87
C LEU A 25 -7.23 -1.15 -8.74
N GLU A 26 -7.52 -0.32 -7.74
CA GLU A 26 -8.88 0.13 -7.41
C GLU A 26 -9.61 0.87 -8.55
N HIS A 27 -8.87 1.48 -9.47
CA HIS A 27 -9.43 2.20 -10.61
C HIS A 27 -9.20 1.48 -11.95
N CYS A 28 -8.67 0.25 -11.91
CA CYS A 28 -8.49 -0.56 -13.11
C CYS A 28 -9.81 -1.21 -13.51
N LYS A 29 -10.35 -0.83 -14.67
CA LYS A 29 -11.61 -1.40 -15.20
C LYS A 29 -11.57 -2.92 -15.38
N GLU A 30 -10.37 -3.49 -15.51
CA GLU A 30 -10.12 -4.92 -15.65
C GLU A 30 -10.27 -5.69 -14.34
N VAL A 31 -10.39 -5.02 -13.20
CA VAL A 31 -10.29 -5.63 -11.87
C VAL A 31 -11.50 -5.27 -11.00
N ARG A 32 -12.01 -6.27 -10.28
CA ARG A 32 -12.89 -6.12 -9.12
C ARG A 32 -12.11 -6.58 -7.90
N LEU A 33 -11.92 -5.70 -6.92
CA LEU A 33 -11.10 -5.99 -5.75
C LEU A 33 -11.90 -6.59 -4.61
N PHE A 34 -11.32 -7.61 -4.01
CA PHE A 34 -11.78 -8.29 -2.80
C PHE A 34 -10.63 -8.34 -1.81
N GLY A 35 -10.93 -8.17 -0.53
CA GLY A 35 -9.96 -8.27 0.55
C GLY A 35 -10.32 -9.39 1.52
N ALA A 36 -9.33 -10.13 1.97
CA ALA A 36 -9.48 -11.00 3.14
C ALA A 36 -8.28 -10.87 4.07
N SER A 37 -8.46 -11.07 5.37
CA SER A 37 -7.37 -11.22 6.34
C SER A 37 -7.86 -12.06 7.53
N ALA A 38 -6.93 -12.51 8.38
CA ALA A 38 -7.28 -13.14 9.65
C ALA A 38 -8.19 -12.21 10.49
N ALA A 39 -9.02 -12.80 11.36
CA ALA A 39 -9.93 -12.10 12.28
C ALA A 39 -9.19 -11.36 13.41
N VAL A 40 -8.34 -10.41 13.03
CA VAL A 40 -7.60 -9.49 13.90
C VAL A 40 -7.81 -8.07 13.41
N VAL A 41 -7.80 -7.09 14.34
CA VAL A 41 -7.99 -5.68 13.96
C VAL A 41 -6.90 -5.24 12.99
N ASN A 42 -7.33 -4.81 11.81
CA ASN A 42 -6.43 -4.38 10.73
C ASN A 42 -7.12 -3.33 9.84
N HIS A 43 -6.34 -2.75 8.92
CA HIS A 43 -6.77 -1.65 8.05
C HIS A 43 -7.66 -2.09 6.86
N GLY A 44 -7.67 -3.39 6.53
CA GLY A 44 -8.35 -3.94 5.35
C GLY A 44 -9.83 -3.56 5.22
N PRO A 45 -10.67 -3.73 6.25
CA PRO A 45 -12.09 -3.38 6.14
C PRO A 45 -12.38 -1.86 6.01
N CYS A 46 -11.36 -1.00 6.18
CA CYS A 46 -11.49 0.43 5.92
C CYS A 46 -11.18 0.81 4.46
N VAL A 47 -10.66 -0.13 3.66
CA VAL A 47 -10.15 0.14 2.30
C VAL A 47 -10.82 -0.75 1.26
N PHE A 48 -11.22 -1.97 1.62
CA PHE A 48 -11.90 -2.88 0.69
C PHE A 48 -13.41 -2.83 0.92
N ALA A 49 -14.19 -2.42 -0.09
CA ALA A 49 -15.66 -2.48 0.00
C ALA A 49 -16.17 -3.92 0.11
N ARG A 50 -15.48 -4.88 -0.52
CA ARG A 50 -15.74 -6.32 -0.43
C ARG A 50 -14.65 -6.95 0.44
N TYR A 51 -14.93 -7.08 1.74
CA TYR A 51 -13.99 -7.64 2.72
C TYR A 51 -14.61 -8.81 3.49
N ARG A 52 -13.82 -9.85 3.78
CA ARG A 52 -14.23 -10.98 4.62
C ARG A 52 -13.08 -11.41 5.52
N GLU A 53 -13.41 -11.77 6.75
CA GLU A 53 -12.45 -12.37 7.67
C GLU A 53 -12.31 -13.87 7.37
N LEU A 54 -11.08 -14.37 7.48
CA LEU A 54 -10.76 -15.80 7.38
C LEU A 54 -10.12 -16.29 8.70
N PRO A 55 -10.13 -17.61 8.96
CA PRO A 55 -9.27 -18.18 9.99
C PRO A 55 -7.79 -17.83 9.76
N SER A 56 -6.97 -17.91 10.82
CA SER A 56 -5.51 -17.81 10.65
C SER A 56 -5.02 -18.94 9.75
N ILE A 57 -3.94 -18.73 8.99
CA ILE A 57 -3.35 -19.77 8.14
C ILE A 57 -2.83 -20.97 8.93
N ASP A 58 -2.58 -20.81 10.24
CA ASP A 58 -2.15 -21.89 11.13
C ASP A 58 -3.31 -22.80 11.61
N HIS A 59 -4.55 -22.40 11.31
CA HIS A 59 -5.75 -23.15 11.68
C HIS A 59 -6.05 -24.24 10.64
N ALA A 60 -6.47 -25.42 11.11
CA ALA A 60 -6.72 -26.59 10.24
C ALA A 60 -7.82 -26.37 9.20
N ASP A 61 -8.76 -25.44 9.43
CA ASP A 61 -9.87 -25.10 8.54
C ASP A 61 -9.56 -23.94 7.58
N ALA A 62 -8.34 -23.37 7.61
CA ALA A 62 -7.98 -22.21 6.81
C ALA A 62 -8.13 -22.42 5.29
N LEU A 63 -7.70 -23.58 4.78
CA LEU A 63 -7.78 -23.91 3.36
C LEU A 63 -9.24 -24.06 2.90
N ASP A 64 -10.07 -24.76 3.67
CA ASP A 64 -11.47 -24.95 3.33
C ASP A 64 -12.25 -23.63 3.37
N ALA A 65 -11.97 -22.78 4.36
CA ALA A 65 -12.55 -21.44 4.43
C ALA A 65 -12.14 -20.57 3.23
N LEU A 66 -10.86 -20.63 2.81
CA LEU A 66 -10.37 -19.94 1.63
C LEU A 66 -11.06 -20.45 0.35
N LYS A 67 -11.19 -21.76 0.18
CA LYS A 67 -11.88 -22.38 -0.98
C LYS A 67 -13.35 -21.97 -1.06
N ALA A 68 -14.06 -21.99 0.08
CA ALA A 68 -15.44 -21.54 0.16
C ALA A 68 -15.58 -20.04 -0.17
N LEU A 69 -14.62 -19.21 0.21
CA LEU A 69 -14.58 -17.79 -0.18
C LEU A 69 -14.34 -17.63 -1.68
N ILE A 70 -13.37 -18.36 -2.25
CA ILE A 70 -13.07 -18.33 -3.69
C ILE A 70 -14.30 -18.69 -4.51
N GLU A 71 -15.01 -19.74 -4.12
CA GLU A 71 -16.25 -20.15 -4.78
C GLU A 71 -17.35 -19.08 -4.64
N ALA A 72 -17.61 -18.61 -3.42
CA ALA A 72 -18.68 -17.65 -3.15
C ALA A 72 -18.49 -16.29 -3.84
N TRP A 73 -17.24 -15.88 -4.08
CA TRP A 73 -16.89 -14.62 -4.74
C TRP A 73 -16.39 -14.80 -6.18
N GLU A 74 -16.41 -16.03 -6.70
CA GLU A 74 -15.90 -16.38 -8.03
C GLU A 74 -14.50 -15.78 -8.27
N ILE A 75 -13.58 -15.96 -7.30
CA ILE A 75 -12.24 -15.36 -7.36
C ILE A 75 -11.45 -15.96 -8.52
N ASP A 76 -10.97 -15.10 -9.42
CA ASP A 76 -10.15 -15.47 -10.57
C ASP A 76 -8.66 -15.51 -10.20
N PHE A 77 -8.21 -14.57 -9.35
CA PHE A 77 -6.82 -14.46 -8.91
C PHE A 77 -6.69 -14.20 -7.41
N ILE A 78 -5.72 -14.85 -6.76
CA ILE A 78 -5.20 -14.45 -5.45
C ILE A 78 -3.91 -13.65 -5.65
N PHE A 79 -3.88 -12.45 -5.08
CA PHE A 79 -2.69 -11.62 -4.98
C PHE A 79 -2.14 -11.66 -3.54
N PRO A 80 -1.08 -12.43 -3.28
CA PRO A 80 -0.57 -12.57 -1.93
C PRO A 80 0.17 -11.31 -1.46
N ALA A 81 -0.03 -10.94 -0.20
CA ALA A 81 0.47 -9.70 0.39
C ALA A 81 1.24 -9.92 1.71
N ASN A 82 1.64 -11.17 1.99
CA ASN A 82 2.45 -11.53 3.16
C ASN A 82 3.25 -12.82 2.87
N PRO A 83 4.54 -12.91 3.21
CA PRO A 83 5.36 -14.11 2.95
C PRO A 83 4.87 -15.39 3.62
N LEU A 84 4.30 -15.34 4.83
CA LEU A 84 3.73 -16.54 5.48
C LEU A 84 2.48 -17.03 4.76
N VAL A 85 1.67 -16.10 4.26
CA VAL A 85 0.53 -16.46 3.40
C VAL A 85 1.02 -17.02 2.07
N MET A 86 2.13 -16.53 1.52
CA MET A 86 2.74 -17.13 0.32
C MET A 86 3.21 -18.56 0.57
N ASP A 87 3.81 -18.85 1.73
CA ASP A 87 4.19 -20.21 2.12
C ASP A 87 2.95 -21.13 2.15
N PHE A 88 1.88 -20.70 2.83
CA PHE A 88 0.61 -21.43 2.89
C PHE A 88 0.00 -21.67 1.49
N LEU A 89 -0.02 -20.65 0.63
CA LEU A 89 -0.56 -20.76 -0.72
C LEU A 89 0.30 -21.65 -1.63
N ASP A 90 1.62 -21.69 -1.44
CA ASP A 90 2.51 -22.57 -2.22
C ASP A 90 2.36 -24.03 -1.79
N GLU A 91 2.24 -24.28 -0.48
CA GLU A 91 1.99 -25.61 0.08
C GLU A 91 0.70 -26.23 -0.47
N HIS A 92 -0.39 -25.45 -0.51
CA HIS A 92 -1.71 -25.89 -0.99
C HIS A 92 -2.00 -25.54 -2.44
N ARG A 93 -0.97 -25.19 -3.24
CA ARG A 93 -1.15 -24.63 -4.58
C ARG A 93 -2.04 -25.45 -5.50
N SER A 94 -1.94 -26.79 -5.42
CA SER A 94 -2.73 -27.70 -6.27
C SER A 94 -4.21 -27.82 -5.87
N GLU A 95 -4.55 -27.40 -4.64
CA GLU A 95 -5.89 -27.49 -4.07
C GLU A 95 -6.69 -26.18 -4.19
N ILE A 96 -6.01 -25.08 -4.52
CA ILE A 96 -6.58 -23.75 -4.70
C ILE A 96 -7.20 -23.63 -6.10
N PRO A 97 -8.53 -23.41 -6.24
CA PRO A 97 -9.23 -23.48 -7.53
C PRO A 97 -9.14 -22.20 -8.37
N CYS A 98 -8.10 -21.39 -8.18
CA CYS A 98 -7.88 -20.15 -8.93
C CYS A 98 -6.38 -19.87 -9.13
N ALA A 99 -6.04 -18.90 -9.99
CA ALA A 99 -4.65 -18.55 -10.23
C ALA A 99 -4.06 -17.78 -9.04
N VAL A 100 -2.80 -18.07 -8.68
CA VAL A 100 -2.06 -17.30 -7.66
C VAL A 100 -0.95 -16.50 -8.34
N VAL A 101 -0.89 -15.20 -8.06
CA VAL A 101 0.12 -14.27 -8.62
C VAL A 101 1.43 -14.43 -7.86
N MET A 102 2.16 -15.49 -8.18
CA MET A 102 3.47 -15.85 -7.63
C MET A 102 4.22 -16.74 -8.64
N PRO A 103 5.56 -16.82 -8.58
CA PRO A 103 6.35 -17.71 -9.44
C PRO A 103 6.08 -19.19 -9.11
N ALA A 104 6.68 -20.09 -9.89
CA ALA A 104 6.64 -21.52 -9.64
C ALA A 104 7.31 -21.89 -8.30
N SER A 105 6.86 -22.97 -7.66
CA SER A 105 7.33 -23.42 -6.33
C SER A 105 8.84 -23.65 -6.27
N ALA A 106 9.47 -24.13 -7.36
CA ALA A 106 10.91 -24.31 -7.41
C ALA A 106 11.67 -22.99 -7.21
N THR A 107 11.33 -21.94 -7.98
CA THR A 107 11.93 -20.61 -7.82
C THR A 107 11.56 -19.99 -6.49
N PHE A 108 10.28 -20.07 -6.10
CA PHE A 108 9.78 -19.51 -4.83
C PHE A 108 10.57 -20.06 -3.64
N ASN A 109 10.78 -21.38 -3.56
CA ASN A 109 11.50 -22.00 -2.46
C ASN A 109 12.96 -21.56 -2.34
N ILE A 110 13.64 -21.26 -3.46
CA ILE A 110 14.99 -20.71 -3.46
C ILE A 110 14.99 -19.31 -2.85
N VAL A 111 14.17 -18.41 -3.38
CA VAL A 111 14.16 -16.99 -2.95
C VAL A 111 13.60 -16.80 -1.54
N ARG A 112 12.75 -17.72 -1.08
CA ARG A 112 12.19 -17.74 0.26
C ARG A 112 13.23 -18.03 1.36
N SER A 113 14.36 -18.65 1.00
CA SER A 113 15.50 -18.93 1.88
C SER A 113 16.70 -18.08 1.48
N LYS A 114 17.20 -17.25 2.42
CA LYS A 114 18.36 -16.38 2.16
C LYS A 114 19.62 -17.19 1.89
N SER A 115 19.85 -18.27 2.63
CA SER A 115 20.99 -19.17 2.44
C SER A 115 20.93 -19.90 1.11
N ALA A 116 19.74 -20.38 0.69
CA ALA A 116 19.57 -20.99 -0.63
C ALA A 116 19.83 -19.96 -1.74
N SER A 117 19.30 -18.74 -1.59
CA SER A 117 19.55 -17.63 -2.52
C SER A 117 21.04 -17.30 -2.63
N TYR A 118 21.75 -17.19 -1.51
CA TYR A 118 23.19 -16.91 -1.52
C TYR A 118 23.97 -18.02 -2.19
N LYS A 119 23.68 -19.27 -1.85
CA LYS A 119 24.32 -20.43 -2.46
C LYS A 119 24.11 -20.46 -3.98
N HIS A 120 22.90 -20.13 -4.44
CA HIS A 120 22.54 -20.13 -5.85
C HIS A 120 23.20 -19.00 -6.65
N LEU A 121 23.39 -17.83 -6.01
CA LEU A 121 23.83 -16.59 -6.68
C LEU A 121 25.27 -16.16 -6.41
N ALA A 122 26.00 -16.84 -5.52
CA ALA A 122 27.35 -16.46 -5.10
C ALA A 122 28.38 -16.39 -6.24
N GLN A 123 28.13 -17.07 -7.37
CA GLN A 123 29.01 -17.03 -8.55
C GLN A 123 28.65 -15.91 -9.53
N GLN A 124 27.46 -15.33 -9.39
CA GLN A 124 26.89 -14.34 -10.30
C GLN A 124 27.04 -12.93 -9.72
N LEU A 125 26.89 -12.78 -8.40
CA LEU A 125 26.97 -11.48 -7.73
C LEU A 125 27.45 -11.61 -6.27
N PRO A 126 27.93 -10.51 -5.66
CA PRO A 126 28.43 -10.55 -4.29
C PRO A 126 27.31 -10.87 -3.28
N VAL A 127 27.57 -11.84 -2.42
CA VAL A 127 26.71 -12.23 -1.29
C VAL A 127 27.46 -12.00 0.03
N PRO A 128 26.74 -11.85 1.17
CA PRO A 128 27.37 -11.74 2.47
C PRO A 128 28.15 -13.02 2.80
N GLU A 129 29.31 -12.86 3.41
CA GLU A 129 30.03 -13.95 4.06
C GLU A 129 29.18 -14.55 5.17
N LEU A 130 29.05 -15.87 5.17
CA LEU A 130 28.38 -16.62 6.23
C LEU A 130 29.43 -17.16 7.19
N HIS A 131 29.17 -17.03 8.50
CA HIS A 131 30.09 -17.45 9.54
C HIS A 131 29.53 -18.65 10.32
N ASP A 132 30.41 -19.61 10.62
CA ASP A 132 30.16 -20.58 11.68
C ASP A 132 30.34 -19.90 13.04
N ALA A 133 29.43 -20.11 13.99
CA ALA A 133 29.46 -19.47 15.31
C ALA A 133 30.80 -19.64 16.06
N GLU A 134 31.47 -20.78 15.85
CA GLU A 134 32.76 -21.08 16.49
C GLU A 134 33.95 -20.36 15.83
N ARG A 135 33.83 -19.97 14.56
CA ARG A 135 34.93 -19.46 13.73
C ARG A 135 34.91 -17.95 13.52
N ILE A 136 34.15 -17.21 14.33
CA ILE A 136 34.08 -15.74 14.21
C ILE A 136 35.31 -15.10 14.87
N ASP A 137 36.14 -14.49 14.04
CA ASP A 137 37.33 -13.77 14.49
C ASP A 137 37.12 -12.25 14.58
N ARG A 138 36.06 -11.72 13.95
CA ARG A 138 35.78 -10.27 13.85
C ARG A 138 34.32 -9.97 14.12
N PHE A 139 34.10 -8.91 14.90
CA PHE A 139 32.78 -8.35 15.21
C PHE A 139 32.73 -6.88 14.74
N PRO A 140 31.54 -6.32 14.46
CA PRO A 140 30.22 -6.95 14.58
C PRO A 140 29.90 -7.97 13.48
N VAL A 141 29.00 -8.90 13.80
CA VAL A 141 28.32 -9.80 12.86
C VAL A 141 26.81 -9.53 12.90
N TYR A 142 26.07 -10.04 11.91
CA TYR A 142 24.63 -9.88 11.83
C TYR A 142 23.92 -11.23 11.85
N LEU A 143 23.11 -11.46 12.87
CA LEU A 143 22.25 -12.63 13.01
C LEU A 143 20.89 -12.31 12.40
N LYS A 144 20.36 -13.20 11.55
CA LYS A 144 19.01 -13.03 10.98
C LYS A 144 18.36 -14.37 10.65
N PRO A 145 17.03 -14.48 10.69
CA PRO A 145 16.36 -15.71 10.28
C PRO A 145 16.52 -15.95 8.78
N ASP A 146 16.70 -17.21 8.39
CA ASP A 146 16.83 -17.61 6.99
C ASP A 146 15.55 -17.29 6.20
N ARG A 147 14.40 -17.60 6.80
CA ARG A 147 13.07 -17.52 6.19
C ARG A 147 12.13 -16.50 6.83
N LEU A 148 12.56 -15.51 7.61
CA LEU A 148 11.65 -14.39 8.00
C LEU A 148 11.79 -13.18 7.05
N TYR A 149 10.87 -12.23 7.20
CA TYR A 149 10.75 -11.03 6.38
C TYR A 149 10.72 -9.76 7.24
N GLY A 150 10.85 -8.59 6.61
CA GLY A 150 10.63 -7.31 7.28
C GLY A 150 11.58 -7.03 8.46
N SER A 151 12.82 -7.52 8.37
CA SER A 151 13.85 -7.42 9.42
C SER A 151 13.49 -8.09 10.75
N GLN A 152 12.44 -8.92 10.82
CA GLN A 152 12.07 -9.63 12.03
C GLN A 152 13.16 -10.61 12.44
N GLY A 153 13.48 -10.64 13.74
CA GLY A 153 14.54 -11.49 14.30
C GLY A 153 15.97 -11.11 13.90
N GLY A 154 16.15 -10.01 13.16
CA GLY A 154 17.48 -9.51 12.79
C GLY A 154 18.17 -8.80 13.96
N GLN A 155 19.42 -9.14 14.24
CA GLN A 155 20.19 -8.58 15.34
C GLN A 155 21.65 -8.35 14.94
N ARG A 156 22.17 -7.15 15.21
CA ARG A 156 23.60 -6.88 15.20
C ARG A 156 24.22 -7.40 16.50
N LEU A 157 25.27 -8.18 16.38
CA LEU A 157 26.00 -8.75 17.50
C LEU A 157 27.40 -8.15 17.51
N ASP A 158 27.75 -7.39 18.56
CA ASP A 158 29.02 -6.67 18.66
C ASP A 158 30.13 -7.46 19.37
N SER A 159 29.84 -8.65 19.91
CA SER A 159 30.84 -9.47 20.60
C SER A 159 30.45 -10.95 20.66
N ARG A 160 31.44 -11.80 21.00
CA ARG A 160 31.23 -13.23 21.29
C ARG A 160 30.26 -13.45 22.45
N HIS A 161 30.27 -12.55 23.44
CA HIS A 161 29.31 -12.61 24.55
C HIS A 161 27.88 -12.36 24.06
N ALA A 162 27.67 -11.36 23.19
CA ALA A 162 26.36 -11.10 22.59
C ALA A 162 25.86 -12.28 21.74
N LEU A 163 26.77 -12.95 21.01
CA LEU A 163 26.43 -14.17 20.27
C LEU A 163 25.98 -15.32 21.19
N ALA A 164 26.71 -15.57 22.27
CA ALA A 164 26.32 -16.60 23.25
C ALA A 164 24.97 -16.29 23.92
N ALA A 165 24.65 -15.02 24.10
CA ALA A 165 23.39 -14.56 24.69
C ALA A 165 22.20 -14.59 23.70
N ALA A 166 22.42 -14.74 22.39
CA ALA A 166 21.36 -14.76 21.38
C ALA A 166 20.48 -16.03 21.43
N GLY A 167 20.91 -17.07 22.15
CA GLY A 167 20.14 -18.30 22.33
C GLY A 167 20.32 -19.29 21.17
N SER A 168 19.24 -19.98 20.79
CA SER A 168 19.28 -20.96 19.70
C SER A 168 19.54 -20.28 18.36
N LEU A 169 20.47 -20.86 17.58
CA LEU A 169 20.78 -20.44 16.21
C LEU A 169 20.03 -21.28 15.16
N GLU A 170 19.12 -22.16 15.58
CA GLU A 170 18.32 -22.98 14.67
C GLU A 170 17.47 -22.10 13.74
N GLY A 171 17.57 -22.32 12.43
CA GLY A 171 16.89 -21.51 11.41
C GLY A 171 17.45 -20.10 11.22
N MET A 172 18.58 -19.77 11.86
CA MET A 172 19.24 -18.47 11.76
C MET A 172 20.49 -18.53 10.87
N LEU A 173 20.83 -17.38 10.28
CA LEU A 173 22.05 -17.14 9.53
C LEU A 173 22.90 -16.11 10.26
N LEU A 174 24.18 -16.41 10.35
CA LEU A 174 25.18 -15.50 10.89
C LEU A 174 26.02 -14.97 9.73
N CYS A 175 25.86 -13.70 9.43
CA CYS A 175 26.49 -13.04 8.29
C CYS A 175 27.52 -12.01 8.76
N GLU A 176 28.42 -11.62 7.86
CA GLU A 176 29.18 -10.37 8.04
C GLU A 176 28.22 -9.19 8.27
N TYR A 177 28.67 -8.20 9.03
CA TYR A 177 27.91 -6.97 9.20
C TYR A 177 28.16 -6.00 8.04
N LEU A 178 27.08 -5.56 7.37
CA LEU A 178 27.12 -4.59 6.28
C LEU A 178 26.77 -3.19 6.82
N PRO A 179 27.74 -2.26 6.96
CA PRO A 179 27.53 -0.97 7.61
C PRO A 179 26.99 0.12 6.69
N GLY A 180 27.11 -0.02 5.38
CA GLY A 180 26.84 1.05 4.42
C GLY A 180 25.39 1.15 3.97
N ASP A 181 25.18 1.92 2.90
CA ASP A 181 23.85 2.23 2.37
C ASP A 181 23.10 1.00 1.87
N GLU A 182 21.77 1.02 2.05
CA GLU A 182 20.84 -0.04 1.68
C GLU A 182 19.93 0.42 0.53
N TYR A 183 19.71 -0.47 -0.43
CA TYR A 183 18.94 -0.22 -1.65
C TYR A 183 17.92 -1.32 -1.88
N THR A 184 16.83 -0.99 -2.56
CA THR A 184 15.90 -1.97 -3.14
C THR A 184 15.82 -1.73 -4.64
N VAL A 185 15.79 -2.79 -5.41
CA VAL A 185 15.52 -2.74 -6.85
C VAL A 185 14.19 -3.41 -7.11
N ASP A 186 13.19 -2.62 -7.48
CA ASP A 186 11.87 -3.13 -7.84
C ASP A 186 11.92 -3.60 -9.30
N CYS A 187 11.48 -4.82 -9.56
CA CYS A 187 11.65 -5.51 -10.83
C CYS A 187 10.34 -6.12 -11.34
N PHE A 188 10.25 -6.31 -12.66
CA PHE A 188 9.17 -7.05 -13.30
C PHE A 188 9.73 -7.90 -14.43
N SER A 189 9.51 -9.22 -14.34
CA SER A 189 9.87 -10.19 -15.38
C SER A 189 8.60 -10.77 -16.00
N SER A 190 8.50 -10.77 -17.33
CA SER A 190 7.34 -11.35 -18.02
C SER A 190 7.38 -12.87 -18.03
N SER A 191 6.22 -13.49 -18.14
CA SER A 191 6.07 -14.93 -18.42
C SER A 191 6.72 -15.39 -19.73
N THR A 192 7.08 -14.45 -20.62
CA THR A 192 7.85 -14.71 -21.86
C THR A 192 9.36 -14.77 -21.64
N GLY A 193 9.84 -14.64 -20.40
CA GLY A 193 11.25 -14.78 -20.03
C GLY A 193 12.08 -13.50 -20.13
N GLN A 194 11.45 -12.32 -20.17
CA GLN A 194 12.16 -11.04 -20.28
C GLN A 194 12.07 -10.23 -18.99
N LEU A 195 13.20 -9.68 -18.53
CA LEU A 195 13.23 -8.64 -17.51
C LEU A 195 12.77 -7.31 -18.15
N LEU A 196 11.50 -6.95 -17.97
CA LEU A 196 10.92 -5.77 -18.61
C LEU A 196 11.20 -4.48 -17.83
N PHE A 197 11.38 -4.58 -16.50
CA PHE A 197 11.68 -3.43 -15.67
C PHE A 197 12.63 -3.81 -14.52
N ALA A 198 13.58 -2.93 -14.23
CA ALA A 198 14.33 -2.88 -12.99
C ALA A 198 14.56 -1.40 -12.64
N GLY A 199 14.22 -1.03 -11.40
CA GLY A 199 14.31 0.34 -10.92
C GLY A 199 14.88 0.38 -9.50
N PRO A 200 16.08 0.95 -9.29
CA PRO A 200 16.68 1.03 -7.98
C PRO A 200 16.18 2.26 -7.19
N ARG A 201 16.06 2.08 -5.87
CA ARG A 201 15.73 3.16 -4.92
C ARG A 201 16.50 2.99 -3.61
N THR A 202 16.82 4.11 -2.97
CA THR A 202 17.47 4.14 -1.65
C THR A 202 16.53 3.69 -0.54
N ARG A 203 17.06 3.34 0.63
CA ARG A 203 16.28 3.06 1.85
C ARG A 203 16.78 3.90 3.03
N GLU A 204 16.58 5.21 2.97
CA GLU A 204 17.20 6.18 3.90
C GLU A 204 16.52 6.22 5.28
N ARG A 205 15.20 5.99 5.32
CA ARG A 205 14.44 5.86 6.57
C ARG A 205 13.65 4.57 6.55
N ILE A 206 13.91 3.68 7.51
CA ILE A 206 13.27 2.36 7.60
C ILE A 206 12.45 2.28 8.90
N ARG A 207 11.23 1.76 8.81
CA ARG A 207 10.36 1.45 9.97
C ARG A 207 9.69 0.10 9.75
N MET A 208 9.79 -0.81 10.72
CA MET A 208 9.23 -2.17 10.63
C MET A 208 9.60 -2.89 9.32
N GLY A 209 10.89 -2.85 8.94
CA GLY A 209 11.41 -3.47 7.72
C GLY A 209 10.98 -2.82 6.39
N THR A 210 10.20 -1.75 6.44
CA THR A 210 9.69 -1.03 5.26
C THR A 210 10.36 0.32 5.11
N SER A 211 10.74 0.69 3.88
CA SER A 211 11.29 2.00 3.59
C SER A 211 10.19 3.06 3.61
N MET A 212 10.37 4.05 4.48
CA MET A 212 9.53 5.22 4.67
C MET A 212 10.04 6.42 3.88
N HIS A 213 11.31 6.44 3.49
CA HIS A 213 11.90 7.43 2.60
C HIS A 213 12.81 6.77 1.56
N SER A 214 12.57 7.09 0.28
CA SER A 214 13.38 6.62 -0.85
C SER A 214 13.52 7.73 -1.89
N ARG A 215 14.66 7.73 -2.58
CA ARG A 215 14.94 8.48 -3.80
C ARG A 215 15.69 7.61 -4.80
N GLU A 216 15.89 8.11 -6.00
CA GLU A 216 16.80 7.47 -6.95
C GLU A 216 18.25 7.57 -6.44
N PRO A 217 19.04 6.49 -6.53
CA PRO A 217 20.45 6.54 -6.21
C PRO A 217 21.23 7.33 -7.28
N ASP A 218 22.50 7.63 -7.01
CA ASP A 218 23.41 8.21 -8.00
C ASP A 218 23.59 7.27 -9.22
N SER A 219 24.02 7.83 -10.35
CA SER A 219 24.09 7.10 -11.62
C SER A 219 24.98 5.87 -11.60
N GLU A 220 26.07 5.87 -10.82
CA GLU A 220 27.00 4.73 -10.73
C GLU A 220 26.34 3.59 -9.95
N THR A 221 25.80 3.89 -8.77
CA THR A 221 25.04 2.94 -7.97
C THR A 221 23.83 2.41 -8.74
N HIS A 222 23.14 3.27 -9.49
CA HIS A 222 22.00 2.89 -10.32
C HIS A 222 22.41 1.83 -11.35
N ALA A 223 23.47 2.09 -12.12
CA ALA A 223 23.95 1.15 -13.14
C ALA A 223 24.39 -0.20 -12.56
N ALA A 224 25.10 -0.19 -11.42
CA ALA A 224 25.51 -1.41 -10.73
C ALA A 224 24.32 -2.26 -10.28
N LEU A 225 23.29 -1.63 -9.71
CA LEU A 225 22.07 -2.30 -9.28
C LEU A 225 21.27 -2.90 -10.46
N LEU A 226 21.23 -2.23 -11.61
CA LEU A 226 20.60 -2.80 -12.81
C LEU A 226 21.34 -4.03 -13.33
N ALA A 227 22.68 -4.02 -13.28
CA ALA A 227 23.47 -5.19 -13.66
C ALA A 227 23.18 -6.39 -12.74
N HIS A 228 23.05 -6.16 -11.43
CA HIS A 228 22.66 -7.21 -10.49
C HIS A 228 21.23 -7.71 -10.72
N ALA A 229 20.29 -6.84 -11.13
CA ALA A 229 18.95 -7.26 -11.50
C ALA A 229 18.96 -8.26 -12.68
N GLN A 230 19.78 -7.97 -13.70
CA GLN A 230 19.94 -8.86 -14.84
C GLN A 230 20.59 -10.20 -14.44
N GLN A 231 21.64 -10.17 -13.62
CA GLN A 231 22.30 -11.39 -13.13
C GLN A 231 21.35 -12.30 -12.33
N ILE A 232 20.47 -11.70 -11.51
CA ILE A 232 19.45 -12.46 -10.76
C ILE A 232 18.42 -13.05 -11.71
N HIS A 233 17.91 -12.26 -12.67
CA HIS A 233 16.95 -12.72 -13.68
C HIS A 233 17.50 -13.87 -14.53
N ASP A 234 18.77 -13.81 -14.95
CA ASP A 234 19.38 -14.86 -15.76
C ASP A 234 19.58 -16.17 -14.98
N ALA A 235 19.72 -16.09 -13.66
CA ALA A 235 19.97 -17.23 -12.78
C ALA A 235 18.71 -17.86 -12.20
N LEU A 236 17.58 -17.15 -12.17
CA LEU A 236 16.33 -17.58 -11.55
C LEU A 236 15.15 -17.33 -12.49
N ASP A 237 14.28 -18.33 -12.65
CA ASP A 237 13.04 -18.22 -13.41
C ASP A 237 11.98 -17.43 -12.62
N LEU A 238 12.19 -16.12 -12.53
CA LEU A 238 11.32 -15.16 -11.89
C LEU A 238 10.29 -14.66 -12.90
N THR A 239 9.01 -14.75 -12.53
CA THR A 239 7.89 -14.25 -13.34
C THR A 239 6.98 -13.38 -12.48
N GLY A 240 6.48 -12.29 -13.06
CA GLY A 240 5.69 -11.28 -12.37
C GLY A 240 6.54 -10.26 -11.61
N PRO A 241 5.94 -9.57 -10.63
CA PRO A 241 6.64 -8.57 -9.83
C PRO A 241 7.54 -9.21 -8.78
N TRP A 242 8.75 -8.68 -8.64
CA TRP A 242 9.70 -9.08 -7.61
C TRP A 242 10.59 -7.92 -7.23
N PHE A 243 11.33 -8.05 -6.14
CA PHE A 243 12.39 -7.11 -5.82
C PHE A 243 13.55 -7.83 -5.15
N PHE A 244 14.69 -7.16 -5.11
CA PHE A 244 15.81 -7.59 -4.28
C PHE A 244 16.41 -6.40 -3.53
N GLN A 245 17.08 -6.70 -2.44
CA GLN A 245 17.73 -5.71 -1.61
C GLN A 245 19.23 -5.94 -1.59
N MET A 246 20.00 -4.86 -1.62
CA MET A 246 21.45 -4.91 -1.48
C MET A 246 21.92 -3.88 -0.49
N LYS A 247 23.04 -4.17 0.18
CA LYS A 247 23.65 -3.25 1.14
C LYS A 247 25.15 -3.21 0.97
N ARG A 248 25.75 -2.03 1.17
CA ARG A 248 27.20 -1.85 1.05
C ARG A 248 27.93 -2.45 2.25
N ASP A 249 28.98 -3.22 1.98
CA ASP A 249 29.97 -3.60 2.98
C ASP A 249 30.88 -2.41 3.37
N ALA A 250 31.85 -2.66 4.24
CA ALA A 250 32.79 -1.63 4.70
C ALA A 250 33.74 -1.11 3.60
N GLN A 251 33.87 -1.84 2.49
CA GLN A 251 34.66 -1.47 1.32
C GLN A 251 33.81 -0.79 0.24
N GLY A 252 32.50 -0.66 0.46
CA GLY A 252 31.55 -0.09 -0.48
C GLY A 252 30.96 -1.10 -1.47
N THR A 253 31.27 -2.39 -1.39
CA THR A 253 30.73 -3.43 -2.28
C THR A 253 29.25 -3.69 -1.97
N LEU A 254 28.38 -3.66 -2.97
CA LEU A 254 26.98 -4.05 -2.82
C LEU A 254 26.88 -5.57 -2.65
N LYS A 255 26.28 -6.03 -1.54
CA LYS A 255 26.02 -7.45 -1.26
C LYS A 255 24.53 -7.73 -1.12
N LEU A 256 24.09 -8.88 -1.64
CA LEU A 256 22.69 -9.30 -1.63
C LEU A 256 22.16 -9.52 -0.21
N LEU A 257 21.05 -8.88 0.15
CA LEU A 257 20.36 -9.12 1.41
C LEU A 257 19.27 -10.17 1.26
N GLU A 258 18.34 -9.97 0.32
CA GLU A 258 17.18 -10.83 0.10
C GLU A 258 16.59 -10.59 -1.30
N ILE A 259 15.81 -11.57 -1.76
CA ILE A 259 14.99 -11.52 -2.98
C ILE A 259 13.58 -11.92 -2.57
N ASP A 260 12.58 -11.21 -3.05
CA ASP A 260 11.18 -11.42 -2.67
C ASP A 260 10.30 -11.33 -3.94
N PRO A 261 9.60 -12.41 -4.34
CA PRO A 261 8.79 -12.44 -5.55
C PRO A 261 7.37 -11.96 -5.29
N ARG A 262 7.25 -10.73 -4.77
CA ARG A 262 5.98 -10.11 -4.39
C ARG A 262 6.06 -8.60 -4.53
N ILE A 263 4.92 -7.95 -4.30
CA ILE A 263 4.85 -6.50 -4.17
C ILE A 263 5.52 -6.05 -2.86
N ALA A 264 6.31 -4.98 -2.92
CA ALA A 264 6.75 -4.22 -1.76
C ALA A 264 5.85 -3.00 -1.57
N GLY A 265 5.56 -2.61 -0.32
CA GLY A 265 4.74 -1.41 -0.07
C GLY A 265 5.35 -0.11 -0.65
N THR A 266 6.68 -0.04 -0.77
CA THR A 266 7.38 1.12 -1.35
C THR A 266 7.55 1.00 -2.88
N MET A 267 7.02 -0.04 -3.54
CA MET A 267 6.88 -0.04 -5.01
C MET A 267 6.00 1.11 -5.53
N ALA A 268 5.25 1.77 -4.63
CA ALA A 268 4.61 3.07 -4.85
C ALA A 268 5.55 4.10 -5.51
N PHE A 269 6.85 4.04 -5.19
CA PHE A 269 7.89 4.89 -5.79
C PHE A 269 7.91 4.78 -7.31
N HIS A 270 7.87 3.55 -7.84
CA HIS A 270 7.88 3.30 -9.28
C HIS A 270 6.47 3.28 -9.89
N ARG A 271 5.41 3.02 -9.09
CA ARG A 271 4.02 3.12 -9.55
C ARG A 271 3.69 4.50 -10.07
N VAL A 272 4.06 5.57 -9.36
CA VAL A 272 3.79 6.93 -9.83
C VAL A 272 4.64 7.32 -11.05
N GLN A 273 5.72 6.59 -11.33
CA GLN A 273 6.48 6.70 -12.57
C GLN A 273 5.81 5.95 -13.74
N GLY A 274 4.63 5.35 -13.55
CA GLY A 274 3.89 4.62 -14.58
C GLY A 274 4.01 3.09 -14.48
N ILE A 275 4.74 2.56 -13.50
CA ILE A 275 5.00 1.12 -13.38
C ILE A 275 4.00 0.47 -12.41
N ASN A 276 2.82 0.13 -12.91
CA ASN A 276 1.78 -0.53 -12.12
C ASN A 276 2.07 -2.05 -11.98
N PHE A 277 2.96 -2.44 -11.06
CA PHE A 277 3.38 -3.83 -10.87
C PHE A 277 2.23 -4.81 -10.62
N PRO A 278 1.23 -4.51 -9.76
CA PRO A 278 0.10 -5.41 -9.58
C PRO A 278 -0.70 -5.63 -10.87
N LEU A 279 -0.99 -4.57 -11.64
CA LEU A 279 -1.72 -4.71 -12.90
C LEU A 279 -0.90 -5.50 -13.92
N LEU A 280 0.40 -5.20 -14.06
CA LEU A 280 1.29 -5.95 -14.94
C LEU A 280 1.33 -7.44 -14.58
N GLY A 281 1.39 -7.77 -13.28
CA GLY A 281 1.37 -9.14 -12.80
C GLY A 281 0.07 -9.87 -13.14
N LEU A 282 -1.08 -9.20 -13.02
CA LEU A 282 -2.38 -9.78 -13.40
C LEU A 282 -2.49 -9.98 -14.92
N LEU A 283 -2.12 -8.99 -15.71
CA LEU A 283 -2.17 -9.07 -17.18
C LEU A 283 -1.26 -10.18 -17.72
N ASP A 284 -0.01 -10.24 -17.25
CA ASP A 284 0.94 -11.28 -17.63
C ASP A 284 0.47 -12.67 -17.18
N LYS A 285 -0.02 -12.79 -15.93
CA LYS A 285 -0.61 -14.04 -15.43
C LYS A 285 -1.85 -14.45 -16.22
N ALA A 286 -2.59 -13.50 -16.78
CA ALA A 286 -3.73 -13.70 -17.68
C ALA A 286 -3.32 -14.09 -19.12
N GLY A 287 -2.02 -14.17 -19.42
CA GLY A 287 -1.49 -14.50 -20.75
C GLY A 287 -1.51 -13.31 -21.71
N MET A 288 -1.65 -12.08 -21.22
CA MET A 288 -1.59 -10.88 -22.05
C MET A 288 -0.15 -10.40 -22.17
N SER A 289 0.23 -9.94 -23.37
CA SER A 289 1.52 -9.27 -23.56
C SER A 289 1.50 -7.91 -22.88
N VAL A 290 2.50 -7.67 -22.03
CA VAL A 290 2.69 -6.41 -21.30
C VAL A 290 3.92 -5.67 -21.80
N ARG A 291 3.90 -4.35 -21.69
CA ARG A 291 5.02 -3.45 -22.02
C ARG A 291 5.14 -2.39 -20.95
N ILE A 292 6.34 -1.83 -20.82
CA ILE A 292 6.65 -0.81 -19.84
C ILE A 292 6.64 0.57 -20.48
N LEU A 293 5.93 1.51 -19.86
CA LEU A 293 5.99 2.93 -20.16
C LEU A 293 6.30 3.68 -18.87
N ARG A 294 7.46 4.34 -18.84
CA ARG A 294 7.94 5.09 -17.67
C ARG A 294 7.88 6.60 -17.94
N ASN A 295 7.37 7.35 -16.97
CA ASN A 295 7.44 8.81 -16.91
C ASN A 295 8.81 9.23 -16.33
N PRO A 296 9.66 9.95 -17.09
CA PRO A 296 10.98 10.37 -16.61
C PRO A 296 10.89 11.66 -15.79
N TYR A 297 10.96 11.54 -14.46
CA TYR A 297 11.10 12.68 -13.56
C TYR A 297 12.58 13.02 -13.34
N ARG A 298 12.94 14.31 -13.25
CA ARG A 298 14.34 14.74 -13.06
C ARG A 298 14.86 14.52 -11.63
N GLN A 299 14.01 14.79 -10.64
CA GLN A 299 14.28 14.57 -9.22
C GLN A 299 12.96 14.10 -8.60
N TYR A 300 13.01 12.97 -7.90
CA TYR A 300 11.83 12.35 -7.32
C TYR A 300 12.22 11.59 -6.06
N SER A 301 11.41 11.78 -5.01
CA SER A 301 11.50 11.05 -3.76
C SER A 301 10.10 10.71 -3.26
N ILE A 302 10.01 9.69 -2.43
CA ILE A 302 8.80 9.33 -1.69
C ILE A 302 9.10 9.46 -0.21
N ASP A 303 8.19 10.08 0.53
CA ASP A 303 8.12 10.02 1.98
C ASP A 303 6.76 9.46 2.41
N ARG A 304 6.74 8.62 3.43
CA ARG A 304 5.57 7.86 3.85
C ARG A 304 5.30 8.09 5.34
N ALA A 305 4.03 8.10 5.68
CA ALA A 305 3.53 8.21 7.05
C ALA A 305 2.30 7.32 7.24
N LEU A 306 1.83 7.23 8.48
CA LEU A 306 0.56 6.56 8.79
C LEU A 306 -0.62 7.41 8.29
N THR A 307 -1.73 6.75 8.03
CA THR A 307 -2.98 7.39 7.59
C THR A 307 -4.13 6.91 8.47
N ASN A 308 -5.01 7.82 8.87
CA ASN A 308 -6.18 7.51 9.68
C ASN A 308 -7.33 7.05 8.79
N ARG A 309 -8.08 6.03 9.23
CA ARG A 309 -9.36 5.66 8.64
C ARG A 309 -10.37 5.33 9.72
N TYR A 310 -11.62 5.63 9.44
CA TYR A 310 -12.70 5.60 10.40
C TYR A 310 -13.80 4.66 9.96
N ARG A 311 -14.48 4.05 10.92
CA ARG A 311 -15.73 3.32 10.69
C ARG A 311 -16.77 3.92 11.60
N LEU A 312 -17.82 4.43 10.99
CA LEU A 312 -18.94 5.06 11.67
C LEU A 312 -20.23 4.40 11.21
N ASP A 313 -21.16 4.20 12.13
CA ASP A 313 -22.57 4.00 11.78
C ASP A 313 -23.24 5.39 11.69
N LEU A 314 -22.88 6.13 10.65
CA LEU A 314 -23.39 7.48 10.37
C LEU A 314 -24.28 7.44 9.13
N ARG A 315 -25.54 7.88 9.29
CA ARG A 315 -26.52 7.97 8.22
C ARG A 315 -27.03 9.40 8.10
N TYR A 316 -27.06 9.92 6.88
CA TYR A 316 -27.59 11.23 6.53
C TYR A 316 -27.94 11.27 5.04
N SER A 317 -28.90 12.11 4.68
CA SER A 317 -29.34 12.35 3.30
C SER A 317 -29.01 13.75 2.80
N THR A 318 -28.75 14.69 3.72
CA THR A 318 -28.47 16.09 3.40
C THR A 318 -27.17 16.56 4.06
N VAL A 319 -26.36 17.29 3.31
CA VAL A 319 -25.15 17.97 3.80
C VAL A 319 -25.39 19.47 3.71
N TYR A 320 -25.34 20.14 4.85
CA TYR A 320 -25.26 21.58 4.93
C TYR A 320 -23.79 21.98 5.10
N VAL A 321 -23.31 22.91 4.27
CA VAL A 321 -21.91 23.31 4.27
C VAL A 321 -21.79 24.83 4.18
N ASP A 322 -20.86 25.41 4.94
CA ASP A 322 -20.51 26.82 4.84
C ASP A 322 -19.52 27.10 3.69
N TRP A 323 -19.46 28.37 3.27
CA TRP A 323 -18.50 28.84 2.27
C TRP A 323 -17.14 29.26 2.85
N ASP A 324 -17.13 30.25 3.75
CA ASP A 324 -15.93 30.96 4.18
C ASP A 324 -15.17 30.13 5.22
N ASP A 325 -13.85 30.03 5.10
CA ASP A 325 -13.00 29.19 5.96
C ASP A 325 -13.41 27.70 6.04
N THR A 326 -14.34 27.27 5.18
CA THR A 326 -14.87 25.91 5.08
C THR A 326 -14.61 25.31 3.69
N LEU A 327 -15.25 25.87 2.65
CA LEU A 327 -14.99 25.50 1.24
C LEU A 327 -13.80 26.25 0.66
N VAL A 328 -13.61 27.49 1.07
CA VAL A 328 -12.46 28.33 0.69
C VAL A 328 -11.70 28.70 1.96
N ILE A 329 -10.49 28.18 2.10
CA ILE A 329 -9.60 28.43 3.24
C ILE A 329 -8.39 29.21 2.73
N LYS A 330 -8.14 30.40 3.30
CA LYS A 330 -6.98 31.25 2.92
C LYS A 330 -6.86 31.45 1.39
N GLU A 331 -7.97 31.82 0.76
CA GLU A 331 -8.09 32.05 -0.70
C GLU A 331 -7.87 30.83 -1.61
N ALA A 332 -7.84 29.62 -1.05
CA ALA A 332 -7.72 28.37 -1.80
C ALA A 332 -8.91 27.44 -1.52
N LEU A 333 -9.30 26.65 -2.52
CA LEU A 333 -10.32 25.62 -2.32
C LEU A 333 -9.82 24.51 -1.38
N ASN A 334 -10.67 24.13 -0.43
CA ASN A 334 -10.48 22.94 0.37
C ASN A 334 -10.81 21.70 -0.48
N THR A 335 -9.79 21.11 -1.11
CA THR A 335 -9.96 19.98 -2.03
C THR A 335 -10.46 18.71 -1.36
N GLN A 336 -10.19 18.51 -0.06
CA GLN A 336 -10.72 17.39 0.70
C GLN A 336 -12.23 17.54 0.93
N MET A 337 -12.69 18.77 1.20
CA MET A 337 -14.13 19.06 1.25
C MET A 337 -14.79 18.78 -0.10
N LEU A 338 -14.17 19.21 -1.20
CA LEU A 338 -14.72 18.94 -2.53
C LEU A 338 -14.77 17.44 -2.84
N GLN A 339 -13.73 16.67 -2.48
CA GLN A 339 -13.76 15.20 -2.59
C GLN A 339 -14.98 14.63 -1.84
N PHE A 340 -15.21 15.08 -0.61
CA PHE A 340 -16.35 14.66 0.19
C PHE A 340 -17.71 15.04 -0.43
N LEU A 341 -17.85 16.26 -0.95
CA LEU A 341 -19.08 16.70 -1.58
C LEU A 341 -19.38 15.94 -2.88
N TYR A 342 -18.37 15.67 -3.72
CA TYR A 342 -18.57 14.81 -4.91
C TYR A 342 -18.84 13.35 -4.54
N GLN A 343 -18.29 12.85 -3.43
CA GLN A 343 -18.70 11.56 -2.88
C GLN A 343 -20.19 11.58 -2.48
N CYS A 344 -20.68 12.67 -1.90
CA CYS A 344 -22.10 12.84 -1.59
C CYS A 344 -22.97 12.83 -2.85
N ILE A 345 -22.54 13.46 -3.95
CA ILE A 345 -23.21 13.39 -5.24
C ILE A 345 -23.30 11.94 -5.73
N ASN A 346 -22.19 11.19 -5.71
CA ASN A 346 -22.19 9.77 -6.10
C ASN A 346 -23.14 8.92 -5.25
N GLN A 347 -23.36 9.32 -3.99
CA GLN A 347 -24.27 8.66 -3.06
C GLN A 347 -25.72 9.19 -3.14
N GLY A 348 -26.03 10.11 -4.05
CA GLY A 348 -27.36 10.70 -4.22
C GLY A 348 -27.81 11.55 -3.04
N LYS A 349 -26.86 12.15 -2.30
CA LYS A 349 -27.15 13.02 -1.15
C LYS A 349 -27.34 14.46 -1.61
N ARG A 350 -28.24 15.16 -0.93
CA ARG A 350 -28.52 16.57 -1.15
C ARG A 350 -27.43 17.44 -0.53
N ILE A 351 -27.01 18.48 -1.23
CA ILE A 351 -25.96 19.41 -0.79
C ILE A 351 -26.51 20.85 -0.79
N VAL A 352 -26.47 21.49 0.37
CA VAL A 352 -27.00 22.85 0.58
C VAL A 352 -25.89 23.76 1.08
N LEU A 353 -25.69 24.89 0.39
CA LEU A 353 -24.78 25.94 0.83
C LEU A 353 -25.49 26.88 1.81
N LEU A 354 -24.97 27.04 3.03
CA LEU A 354 -25.43 28.01 4.02
C LEU A 354 -24.29 28.94 4.41
N SER A 355 -24.27 30.15 3.84
CA SER A 355 -23.16 31.07 4.06
C SER A 355 -23.58 32.49 4.43
N LYS A 356 -22.83 33.07 5.38
CA LYS A 356 -22.91 34.48 5.78
C LYS A 356 -21.88 35.36 5.05
N SER A 357 -21.34 34.88 3.93
CA SER A 357 -20.28 35.56 3.20
C SER A 357 -20.63 37.03 2.92
N LEU A 358 -19.63 37.90 2.99
CA LEU A 358 -19.77 39.33 2.68
C LEU A 358 -19.39 39.69 1.23
N ALA A 359 -18.98 38.71 0.42
CA ALA A 359 -18.64 38.94 -0.99
C ALA A 359 -19.76 39.68 -1.73
N ALA A 360 -19.44 40.77 -2.41
CA ALA A 360 -20.41 41.64 -3.09
C ALA A 360 -21.11 40.95 -4.26
N ASP A 361 -20.40 40.09 -4.99
CA ASP A 361 -20.92 39.33 -6.12
C ASP A 361 -20.79 37.82 -5.84
N LYS A 362 -21.91 37.21 -5.44
CA LYS A 362 -22.01 35.79 -5.09
C LYS A 362 -21.92 34.87 -6.30
N GLU A 363 -22.46 35.30 -7.43
CA GLU A 363 -22.41 34.52 -8.66
C GLU A 363 -20.98 34.46 -9.19
N ALA A 364 -20.28 35.60 -9.21
CA ALA A 364 -18.87 35.65 -9.57
C ALA A 364 -17.99 34.85 -8.59
N LEU A 365 -18.33 34.85 -7.29
CA LEU A 365 -17.63 34.06 -6.28
C LEU A 365 -17.71 32.55 -6.57
N LEU A 366 -18.91 32.03 -6.87
CA LEU A 366 -19.10 30.63 -7.26
C LEU A 366 -18.43 30.33 -8.60
N ALA A 367 -18.55 31.25 -9.57
CA ALA A 367 -18.01 31.08 -10.91
C ALA A 367 -16.48 31.04 -10.96
N ARG A 368 -15.82 31.85 -10.10
CA ARG A 368 -14.36 31.83 -9.94
C ARG A 368 -13.84 30.42 -9.69
N TRP A 369 -14.58 29.62 -8.93
CA TRP A 369 -14.18 28.27 -8.51
C TRP A 369 -14.90 27.14 -9.25
N ARG A 370 -15.78 27.48 -10.20
CA ARG A 370 -16.59 26.52 -10.97
C ARG A 370 -17.52 25.65 -10.11
N LEU A 371 -18.10 26.24 -9.06
CA LEU A 371 -18.96 25.53 -8.09
C LEU A 371 -20.46 25.85 -8.23
N GLN A 372 -20.88 26.54 -9.29
CA GLN A 372 -22.27 27.00 -9.43
C GLN A 372 -23.29 25.84 -9.44
N SER A 373 -22.91 24.69 -9.99
CA SER A 373 -23.77 23.51 -10.09
C SER A 373 -23.49 22.46 -9.01
N LEU A 374 -22.68 22.79 -8.00
CA LEU A 374 -22.34 21.85 -6.93
C LEU A 374 -23.50 21.68 -5.93
N PHE A 375 -24.28 22.74 -5.72
CA PHE A 375 -25.29 22.80 -4.66
C PHE A 375 -26.69 22.63 -5.24
N ASP A 376 -27.52 21.83 -4.57
CA ASP A 376 -28.95 21.70 -4.87
C ASP A 376 -29.72 22.94 -4.41
N GLU A 377 -29.25 23.60 -3.36
CA GLU A 377 -29.82 24.84 -2.83
C GLU A 377 -28.70 25.73 -2.24
N ILE A 378 -28.88 27.05 -2.35
CA ILE A 378 -27.94 28.05 -1.83
C ILE A 378 -28.71 29.09 -1.03
N HIS A 379 -28.32 29.27 0.23
CA HIS A 379 -28.78 30.37 1.07
C HIS A 379 -27.61 31.31 1.41
N TRP A 380 -27.77 32.57 1.03
CA TRP A 380 -26.90 33.67 1.46
C TRP A 380 -27.59 34.40 2.61
N LEU A 381 -27.07 34.21 3.82
CA LEU A 381 -27.64 34.73 5.06
C LEU A 381 -27.00 36.07 5.40
N ARG A 382 -27.77 36.93 6.06
CA ARG A 382 -27.25 38.10 6.76
C ARG A 382 -26.49 37.67 8.02
N GLU A 383 -25.65 38.57 8.52
CA GLU A 383 -24.84 38.31 9.72
C GLU A 383 -25.69 37.99 10.96
N ASP A 384 -26.86 38.64 11.09
CA ASP A 384 -27.80 38.50 12.19
C ASP A 384 -28.70 37.26 12.12
N GLU A 385 -28.76 36.58 10.97
CA GLU A 385 -29.59 35.39 10.78
C GLU A 385 -28.91 34.13 11.35
N SER A 386 -29.69 33.18 11.88
CA SER A 386 -29.14 31.91 12.34
C SER A 386 -29.13 30.88 11.21
N LYS A 387 -28.02 30.16 11.02
CA LYS A 387 -27.97 29.04 10.08
C LYS A 387 -28.93 27.91 10.44
N SER A 388 -29.19 27.71 11.74
CA SER A 388 -30.11 26.67 12.20
C SER A 388 -31.57 26.93 11.80
N ASP A 389 -31.94 28.16 11.46
CA ASP A 389 -33.29 28.49 10.93
C ASP A 389 -33.49 28.03 9.47
N TYR A 390 -32.39 27.71 8.78
CA TYR A 390 -32.36 27.28 7.38
C TYR A 390 -32.04 25.78 7.22
N ILE A 391 -31.99 25.03 8.32
CA ILE A 391 -31.78 23.59 8.31
C ILE A 391 -33.09 22.90 8.66
N TYR A 392 -33.65 22.19 7.69
CA TYR A 392 -34.99 21.59 7.81
C TYR A 392 -34.97 20.08 8.02
N GLU A 393 -33.97 19.37 7.48
CA GLU A 393 -33.87 17.92 7.60
C GLU A 393 -33.24 17.50 8.92
N THR A 394 -33.89 16.55 9.58
CA THR A 394 -33.36 15.90 10.79
C THR A 394 -32.28 14.85 10.48
N ASN A 395 -32.28 14.31 9.25
CA ASN A 395 -31.29 13.35 8.77
C ASN A 395 -30.17 14.06 7.98
N ALA A 396 -29.53 15.02 8.63
CA ALA A 396 -28.53 15.88 8.01
C ALA A 396 -27.23 15.96 8.84
N ILE A 397 -26.17 16.41 8.19
CA ILE A 397 -24.95 16.87 8.84
C ILE A 397 -24.71 18.33 8.48
N PHE A 398 -23.98 19.04 9.36
CA PHE A 398 -23.61 20.43 9.13
C PHE A 398 -22.09 20.61 9.25
N ILE A 399 -21.50 21.33 8.29
CA ILE A 399 -20.06 21.54 8.20
C ILE A 399 -19.75 23.04 8.14
N ASP A 400 -19.02 23.53 9.14
CA ASP A 400 -18.72 24.95 9.34
C ASP A 400 -17.48 25.11 10.23
N ASP A 401 -16.58 26.03 9.92
CA ASP A 401 -15.40 26.30 10.74
C ASP A 401 -15.79 26.91 12.09
N SER A 402 -16.85 27.74 12.10
CA SER A 402 -17.30 28.50 13.25
C SER A 402 -17.86 27.59 14.34
N PHE A 403 -17.15 27.53 15.47
CA PHE A 403 -17.60 26.77 16.63
C PHE A 403 -18.97 27.22 17.12
N THR A 404 -19.25 28.53 17.16
CA THR A 404 -20.52 29.05 17.68
C THR A 404 -21.69 28.69 16.78
N GLN A 405 -21.52 28.73 15.45
CA GLN A 405 -22.55 28.27 14.51
C GLN A 405 -22.80 26.76 14.64
N ARG A 406 -21.74 25.96 14.77
CA ARG A 406 -21.86 24.51 14.98
C ARG A 406 -22.51 24.15 16.31
N GLU A 407 -22.14 24.84 17.39
CA GLU A 407 -22.73 24.65 18.71
C GLU A 407 -24.22 24.96 18.69
N GLU A 408 -24.60 26.07 18.04
CA GLU A 408 -25.99 26.47 17.88
C GLU A 408 -26.79 25.40 17.12
N VAL A 409 -26.32 24.98 15.95
CA VAL A 409 -26.97 23.95 15.12
C VAL A 409 -27.10 22.63 15.88
N SER A 410 -26.03 22.18 16.53
CA SER A 410 -26.02 20.95 17.34
C SER A 410 -27.03 21.03 18.48
N THR A 411 -27.05 22.14 19.23
CA THR A 411 -27.91 22.30 20.42
C THR A 411 -29.38 22.45 20.04
N ARG A 412 -29.68 23.20 18.98
CA ARG A 412 -31.07 23.49 18.57
C ARG A 412 -31.72 22.35 17.80
N LEU A 413 -30.95 21.65 16.97
CA LEU A 413 -31.49 20.67 16.02
C LEU A 413 -31.07 19.22 16.32
N GLY A 414 -30.05 19.02 17.18
CA GLY A 414 -29.54 17.69 17.50
C GLY A 414 -28.81 16.99 16.34
N ILE A 415 -28.41 17.73 15.30
CA ILE A 415 -27.69 17.18 14.15
C ILE A 415 -26.18 17.21 14.38
N LEU A 416 -25.48 16.27 13.76
CA LEU A 416 -24.02 16.17 13.89
C LEU A 416 -23.34 17.29 13.11
N THR A 417 -22.38 17.94 13.77
CA THR A 417 -21.63 19.06 13.20
C THR A 417 -20.14 18.73 13.11
N PHE A 418 -19.48 19.24 12.07
CA PHE A 418 -18.08 18.97 11.77
C PHE A 418 -17.38 20.27 11.39
N ASP A 419 -16.15 20.47 11.86
CA ASP A 419 -15.29 21.49 11.26
C ASP A 419 -14.49 20.90 10.09
N PRO A 420 -13.84 21.74 9.26
CA PRO A 420 -13.09 21.28 8.09
C PRO A 420 -12.02 20.20 8.39
N SER A 421 -11.42 20.19 9.59
CA SER A 421 -10.41 19.18 9.95
C SER A 421 -11.01 17.81 10.25
N MET A 422 -12.31 17.76 10.55
CA MET A 422 -13.02 16.52 10.86
C MET A 422 -13.51 15.79 9.60
N VAL A 423 -13.48 16.42 8.43
CA VAL A 423 -14.04 15.88 7.17
C VAL A 423 -13.40 14.54 6.78
N GLU A 424 -12.17 14.26 7.22
CA GLU A 424 -11.53 12.96 6.95
C GLU A 424 -12.34 11.76 7.49
N ILE A 425 -13.18 11.97 8.50
CA ILE A 425 -14.05 10.94 9.06
C ILE A 425 -15.23 10.59 8.14
N LEU A 426 -15.58 11.48 7.22
CA LEU A 426 -16.72 11.37 6.31
C LEU A 426 -16.34 10.81 4.94
N LEU A 427 -15.04 10.72 4.64
CA LEU A 427 -14.53 10.14 3.40
C LEU A 427 -14.64 8.61 3.44
N ASP A 428 -15.17 8.05 2.35
CA ASP A 428 -15.24 6.61 2.12
C ASP A 428 -14.29 6.24 0.98
N ASP A 429 -13.08 5.81 1.36
CA ASP A 429 -12.05 5.38 0.41
C ASP A 429 -12.17 3.89 0.06
N ARG A 430 -13.28 3.23 0.43
CA ARG A 430 -13.51 1.85 0.05
C ARG A 430 -13.87 1.82 -1.43
N GLY A 431 -12.93 1.39 -2.26
CA GLY A 431 -13.11 1.30 -3.73
C GLY A 431 -14.38 0.52 -4.10
N HIS A 432 -15.03 0.88 -5.21
CA HIS A 432 -16.37 0.38 -5.57
C HIS A 432 -16.41 -1.01 -6.23
#